data_AF-A0A1H6LUP6-F1
#
_entry.id   AF-A0A1H6LUP6-F1
#
_cell.length_a   1.000
_cell.length_b   1.000
_cell.length_c   1.000
_cell.angle_alpha   90.00
_cell.angle_beta   90.00
_cell.angle_gamma   90.00
#
_symmetry.space_group_name_H-M   'P 1'
#
loop_
_entity.id
_entity.type
_entity.pdbx_description
1 polymer ?
#
loop_
_entity_poly.entity_id
_entity_poly.type
_entity_poly.pdbx_seq_one_letter_code
_entity_poly.pdbx_strand_id
1 'polypeptide(L)'
;MSVNALATPNIVVSIKPIHSIVSNITQGVTTPKLLIKDNQSPHHFHLKPSQMSLVGQADLLISAHPSIEEGIVKVLDNIDTQRKLYVVEKPTQQLNNKHEEHEHHGAHKEDYHIWLNINAIQKFSTRLTNKLIAIDIDNRLIYQSNLSVFNKN
;
A
#
# COMPACT_ATOMS: atom_id res chain seq x y z
N MET A 1 -36.92 -3.39 -3.18
CA MET A 1 -35.62 -3.73 -2.57
C MET A 1 -34.70 -2.56 -2.81
N SER A 2 -34.35 -1.81 -1.77
CA SER A 2 -33.44 -0.68 -1.90
C SER A 2 -32.03 -1.21 -2.15
N VAL A 3 -31.50 -0.94 -3.33
CA VAL A 3 -30.09 -1.20 -3.62
C VAL A 3 -29.31 -0.14 -2.86
N ASN A 4 -28.80 -0.48 -1.67
CA ASN A 4 -27.77 0.36 -1.04
C ASN A 4 -26.56 0.29 -1.97
N ALA A 5 -26.33 1.35 -2.74
CA ALA A 5 -25.03 1.58 -3.36
C ALA A 5 -24.04 1.84 -2.22
N LEU A 6 -23.45 0.79 -1.68
CA LEU A 6 -22.37 0.91 -0.71
C LEU A 6 -21.20 1.59 -1.41
N ALA A 7 -20.71 2.69 -0.83
CA ALA A 7 -19.61 3.45 -1.38
C ALA A 7 -18.40 2.52 -1.52
N THR A 8 -17.82 2.48 -2.71
CA THR A 8 -16.64 1.66 -2.98
C THR A 8 -15.45 2.20 -2.17
N PRO A 9 -14.53 1.32 -1.71
CA PRO A 9 -13.46 1.74 -0.82
C PRO A 9 -12.54 2.77 -1.50
N ASN A 10 -12.20 3.83 -0.76
CA ASN A 10 -11.25 4.85 -1.18
C ASN A 10 -9.82 4.38 -0.91
N ILE A 11 -9.19 3.80 -1.94
CA ILE A 11 -7.84 3.25 -1.84
C ILE A 11 -6.82 4.28 -2.31
N VAL A 12 -5.76 4.47 -1.53
CA VAL A 12 -4.63 5.33 -1.88
C VAL A 12 -3.37 4.50 -1.96
N VAL A 13 -2.60 4.70 -3.03
CA VAL A 13 -1.34 4.00 -3.27
C VAL A 13 -0.22 5.00 -3.41
N SER A 14 0.91 4.72 -2.77
CA SER A 14 2.04 5.63 -2.69
C SER A 14 2.69 5.90 -4.05
N ILE A 15 3.08 4.86 -4.79
CA ILE A 15 3.90 4.94 -6.01
C ILE A 15 3.30 4.13 -7.18
N LYS A 16 3.71 4.48 -8.40
CA LYS A 16 3.19 3.90 -9.65
C LYS A 16 3.31 2.38 -9.79
N PRO A 17 4.47 1.74 -9.52
CA PRO A 17 4.59 0.30 -9.72
C PRO A 17 3.55 -0.48 -8.92
N ILE A 18 3.28 -0.02 -7.69
CA ILE A 18 2.29 -0.62 -6.80
C ILE A 18 0.87 -0.25 -7.24
N HIS A 19 0.65 0.98 -7.71
CA HIS A 19 -0.66 1.42 -8.22
C HIS A 19 -1.17 0.53 -9.35
N SER A 20 -0.30 0.11 -10.27
CA SER A 20 -0.66 -0.83 -11.35
C SER A 20 -1.14 -2.17 -10.80
N ILE A 21 -0.44 -2.73 -9.80
CA ILE A 21 -0.79 -4.01 -9.18
C ILE A 21 -2.15 -3.90 -8.47
N VAL A 22 -2.33 -2.86 -7.65
CA VAL A 22 -3.57 -2.63 -6.92
C VAL A 22 -4.74 -2.43 -7.89
N SER A 23 -4.54 -1.68 -8.98
CA SER A 23 -5.56 -1.44 -9.99
C SER A 23 -6.04 -2.72 -10.69
N ASN A 24 -5.13 -3.68 -10.92
CA ASN A 24 -5.51 -4.99 -11.47
C ASN A 24 -6.39 -5.77 -10.49
N ILE A 25 -6.08 -5.74 -9.20
CA ILE A 25 -6.87 -6.45 -8.18
C ILE A 25 -8.24 -5.79 -7.97
N THR A 26 -8.32 -4.45 -8.03
CA THR A 26 -9.56 -3.70 -7.78
C THR A 26 -10.36 -3.39 -9.04
N GLN A 27 -9.96 -3.94 -10.19
CA GLN A 27 -10.60 -3.71 -11.47
C GLN A 27 -12.09 -4.04 -11.41
N GLY A 28 -12.93 -3.11 -11.89
CA GLY A 28 -14.39 -3.24 -11.87
C GLY A 28 -15.06 -2.82 -10.55
N VAL A 29 -14.29 -2.46 -9.51
CA VAL A 29 -14.81 -2.02 -8.21
C VAL A 29 -14.43 -0.57 -7.89
N THR A 30 -13.13 -0.28 -7.83
CA THR A 30 -12.63 1.05 -7.50
C THR A 30 -11.32 1.33 -8.22
N THR A 31 -11.06 2.60 -8.51
CA THR A 31 -9.80 3.05 -9.09
C THR A 31 -8.94 3.64 -7.96
N PRO A 32 -7.80 3.01 -7.62
CA PRO A 32 -6.93 3.53 -6.57
C PRO A 32 -6.37 4.90 -6.94
N LYS A 33 -6.25 5.79 -5.96
CA LYS A 33 -5.65 7.12 -6.14
C LYS A 33 -4.14 7.03 -5.91
N LEU A 34 -3.36 7.66 -6.80
CA LEU A 34 -1.91 7.74 -6.67
C LEU A 34 -1.49 8.97 -5.83
N LEU A 35 -0.70 8.75 -4.79
CA LEU A 35 -0.21 9.79 -3.87
C LEU A 35 0.94 10.58 -4.49
N ILE A 36 2.00 9.88 -4.93
CA ILE A 36 3.19 10.46 -5.54
C ILE A 36 3.03 10.38 -7.06
N LYS A 37 2.67 11.52 -7.67
CA LYS A 37 2.45 11.64 -9.11
C LYS A 37 3.76 11.89 -9.85
N ASP A 38 3.71 11.74 -11.17
CA ASP A 38 4.82 11.88 -12.12
C ASP A 38 5.73 13.06 -11.80
N ASN A 39 7.04 12.84 -11.97
CA ASN A 39 8.12 13.81 -11.76
C ASN A 39 8.53 14.09 -10.30
N GLN A 40 8.03 13.33 -9.32
CA GLN A 40 8.46 13.44 -7.92
C GLN A 40 9.17 12.17 -7.45
N SER A 41 10.38 12.33 -6.89
CA SER A 41 11.13 11.21 -6.31
C SER A 41 10.55 10.82 -4.95
N PRO A 42 10.19 9.54 -4.72
CA PRO A 42 9.66 9.07 -3.43
C PRO A 42 10.57 9.34 -2.23
N HIS A 43 11.89 9.34 -2.44
CA HIS A 43 12.88 9.55 -1.37
C HIS A 43 12.87 10.97 -0.79
N HIS A 44 12.57 12.00 -1.61
CA HIS A 44 12.58 13.41 -1.19
C HIS A 44 11.19 14.04 -1.22
N PHE A 45 10.15 13.20 -1.20
CA PHE A 45 8.80 13.66 -1.38
C PHE A 45 8.23 14.29 -0.11
N HIS A 46 7.65 15.48 -0.25
CA HIS A 46 6.92 16.16 0.82
C HIS A 46 5.44 16.22 0.48
N LEU A 47 4.59 15.87 1.44
CA LEU A 47 3.14 15.90 1.26
C LEU A 47 2.63 17.34 1.18
N LYS A 48 1.90 17.63 0.10
CA LYS A 48 1.09 18.85 -0.01
C LYS A 48 -0.20 18.71 0.83
N PRO A 49 -0.84 19.81 1.26
CA PRO A 49 -2.10 19.77 1.99
C PRO A 49 -3.20 18.92 1.32
N SER A 50 -3.31 19.00 0.00
CA SER A 50 -4.24 18.17 -0.77
C SER A 50 -3.94 16.67 -0.67
N GLN A 51 -2.66 16.29 -0.62
CA GLN A 51 -2.23 14.90 -0.47
C GLN A 51 -2.42 14.39 0.97
N MET A 52 -2.20 15.25 1.97
CA MET A 52 -2.53 14.91 3.37
C MET A 52 -4.02 14.64 3.54
N SER A 53 -4.88 15.46 2.93
CA SER A 53 -6.33 15.23 2.92
C SER A 53 -6.70 13.92 2.22
N LEU A 54 -6.03 13.62 1.10
CA LEU A 54 -6.18 12.37 0.35
C LEU A 54 -5.86 11.15 1.21
N VAL A 55 -4.77 11.23 1.98
CA VAL A 55 -4.35 10.20 2.95
C VAL A 55 -5.35 10.07 4.11
N GLY A 56 -5.80 11.19 4.68
CA GLY A 56 -6.74 11.20 5.81
C GLY A 56 -8.10 10.57 5.47
N GLN A 57 -8.55 10.70 4.22
CA GLN A 57 -9.81 10.14 3.72
C GLN A 57 -9.70 8.70 3.20
N ALA A 58 -8.51 8.09 3.20
CA ALA A 58 -8.28 6.77 2.62
C ALA A 58 -8.78 5.64 3.54
N ASP A 59 -9.69 4.79 3.06
CA ASP A 59 -10.10 3.58 3.78
C ASP A 59 -8.94 2.57 3.87
N LEU A 60 -8.11 2.54 2.83
CA LEU A 60 -6.89 1.75 2.80
C LEU A 60 -5.77 2.52 2.11
N LEU A 61 -4.64 2.65 2.81
CA LEU A 61 -3.40 3.20 2.28
C LEU A 61 -2.38 2.11 2.04
N ILE A 62 -1.80 2.10 0.83
CA ILE A 62 -0.82 1.11 0.41
C ILE A 62 0.50 1.82 0.12
N SER A 63 1.55 1.39 0.82
CA SER A 63 2.92 1.95 0.75
C SER A 63 3.92 0.87 0.35
N ALA A 64 4.94 1.20 -0.45
CA ALA A 64 5.91 0.21 -0.90
C ALA A 64 6.80 -0.26 0.27
N HIS A 65 7.55 0.66 0.86
CA HIS A 65 8.39 0.44 2.03
C HIS A 65 8.81 1.79 2.64
N PRO A 66 8.94 1.91 3.97
CA PRO A 66 9.41 3.14 4.63
C PRO A 66 10.75 3.68 4.10
N SER A 67 11.71 2.80 3.75
CA SER A 67 13.02 3.21 3.21
C SER A 67 12.97 3.79 1.78
N ILE A 68 11.86 3.60 1.05
CA ILE A 68 11.66 4.21 -0.28
C ILE A 68 10.94 5.56 -0.14
N GLU A 69 10.10 5.67 0.88
CA GLU A 69 9.09 6.71 1.04
C GLU A 69 9.33 7.53 2.33
N GLU A 70 10.60 7.77 2.66
CA GLU A 70 11.04 8.38 3.93
C GLU A 70 10.29 9.68 4.25
N GLY A 71 10.08 10.53 3.23
CA GLY A 71 9.42 11.82 3.38
C GLY A 71 7.93 11.75 3.79
N ILE A 72 7.29 10.58 3.74
CA ILE A 72 5.91 10.38 4.18
C ILE A 72 5.76 9.44 5.38
N VAL A 73 6.84 8.78 5.84
CA VAL A 73 6.79 7.78 6.93
C VAL A 73 6.09 8.32 8.17
N LYS A 74 6.42 9.55 8.61
CA LYS A 74 5.79 10.18 9.78
C LYS A 74 4.27 10.32 9.64
N VAL A 75 3.79 10.56 8.43
CA VAL A 75 2.34 10.62 8.18
C VAL A 75 1.73 9.21 8.19
N LEU A 76 2.42 8.22 7.63
CA LEU A 76 1.98 6.82 7.64
C LEU A 76 1.93 6.22 9.07
N ASP A 77 2.82 6.66 9.95
CA ASP A 77 2.85 6.20 11.34
C ASP A 77 1.64 6.68 12.15
N ASN A 78 1.09 7.85 11.80
CA ASN A 78 -0.13 8.38 12.42
C ASN A 78 -1.43 7.73 11.91
N ILE A 79 -1.34 6.84 10.93
CA ILE A 79 -2.51 6.12 10.39
C ILE A 79 -2.67 4.80 11.12
N ASP A 80 -3.93 4.46 11.42
CA ASP A 80 -4.32 3.18 12.01
C ASP A 80 -3.70 2.00 11.24
N THR A 81 -3.16 1.03 11.98
CA THR A 81 -2.60 -0.20 11.41
C THR A 81 -3.60 -0.97 10.57
N GLN A 82 -4.91 -0.85 10.87
CA GLN A 82 -5.97 -1.45 10.08
C GLN A 82 -6.25 -0.73 8.77
N ARG A 83 -5.82 0.53 8.62
CA ARG A 83 -6.00 1.33 7.40
C ARG A 83 -4.74 1.43 6.56
N LYS A 84 -3.68 0.69 6.89
CA LYS A 84 -2.42 0.68 6.13
C LYS A 84 -1.96 -0.73 5.77
N LEU A 85 -1.33 -0.85 4.61
CA LEU A 85 -0.72 -2.07 4.12
C LEU A 85 0.61 -1.75 3.45
N TYR A 86 1.69 -2.40 3.90
CA TYR A 86 2.98 -2.32 3.21
C TYR A 86 3.10 -3.45 2.19
N VAL A 87 3.71 -3.18 1.04
CA VAL A 87 3.95 -4.22 0.03
C VAL A 87 4.90 -5.27 0.57
N VAL A 88 6.02 -4.82 1.16
CA VAL A 88 6.90 -5.68 1.97
C VAL A 88 6.55 -5.51 3.43
N GLU A 89 6.41 -6.63 4.14
CA GLU A 89 6.30 -6.57 5.59
C GLU A 89 7.59 -6.04 6.16
N LYS A 90 7.52 -5.05 7.05
CA LYS A 90 8.67 -4.74 7.92
C LYS A 90 9.11 -6.06 8.54
N PRO A 91 10.40 -6.43 8.54
CA PRO A 91 10.85 -7.52 9.40
C PRO A 91 10.28 -7.21 10.77
N THR A 92 9.60 -8.19 11.37
CA THR A 92 8.93 -8.04 12.67
C THR A 92 9.98 -7.68 13.71
N GLN A 93 10.28 -6.40 13.85
CA GLN A 93 10.88 -5.88 15.06
C GLN A 93 9.82 -6.10 16.12
N GLN A 94 10.02 -7.17 16.90
CA GLN A 94 9.45 -7.25 18.23
C GLN A 94 9.62 -5.87 18.86
N LEU A 95 8.50 -5.27 19.27
CA LEU A 95 8.46 -4.09 20.12
C LEU A 95 9.24 -4.40 21.40
N ASN A 96 10.55 -4.22 21.35
CA ASN A 96 11.40 -4.23 22.52
C ASN A 96 11.90 -2.79 22.65
N ASN A 97 11.27 -2.07 23.57
CA ASN A 97 11.72 -0.77 24.03
C ASN A 97 13.21 -0.87 24.41
N LYS A 98 14.12 -0.38 23.57
CA LYS A 98 15.45 0.03 23.99
C LYS A 98 15.91 1.27 23.24
N HIS A 99 16.18 2.29 24.04
CA HIS A 99 16.95 3.47 23.71
C HIS A 99 18.35 3.09 23.20
N GLU A 100 18.89 3.98 22.36
CA GLU A 100 20.31 4.20 22.06
C GLU A 100 21.04 3.10 21.26
N GLU A 101 21.57 3.45 20.08
CA GLU A 101 22.96 3.87 19.86
C GLU A 101 23.23 4.02 18.34
N HIS A 102 24.05 5.01 18.00
CA HIS A 102 24.49 5.30 16.64
C HIS A 102 25.46 4.23 16.14
N GLU A 103 25.07 3.42 15.16
CA GLU A 103 26.04 2.66 14.35
C GLU A 103 25.83 2.90 12.85
N HIS A 104 26.83 3.55 12.26
CA HIS A 104 27.03 3.65 10.82
C HIS A 104 27.37 2.25 10.26
N HIS A 105 26.36 1.51 9.81
CA HIS A 105 26.57 0.34 8.96
C HIS A 105 26.34 0.70 7.50
N GLY A 106 27.34 0.36 6.68
CA GLY A 106 27.38 0.62 5.26
C GLY A 106 26.07 0.24 4.57
N ALA A 107 25.61 1.13 3.69
CA ALA A 107 24.40 0.96 2.90
C ALA A 107 24.51 -0.30 2.03
N HIS A 108 24.15 -1.45 2.59
CA HIS A 108 23.46 -2.47 1.81
C HIS A 108 22.21 -1.76 1.29
N LYS A 109 22.27 -1.27 0.04
CA LYS A 109 21.07 -0.97 -0.73
C LYS A 109 20.35 -2.31 -0.87
N GLU A 110 19.55 -2.64 0.14
CA GLU A 110 18.49 -3.62 -0.04
C GLU A 110 17.75 -3.20 -1.31
N ASP A 111 17.61 -4.13 -2.24
CA ASP A 111 16.94 -3.83 -3.49
C ASP A 111 15.44 -3.69 -3.19
N TYR A 112 15.05 -2.45 -2.90
CA TYR A 112 13.67 -2.12 -2.57
C TYR A 112 12.76 -2.10 -3.80
N HIS A 113 13.25 -2.47 -5.01
CA HIS A 113 12.45 -2.69 -6.23
C HIS A 113 11.71 -4.03 -6.19
N ILE A 114 11.12 -4.34 -5.05
CA ILE A 114 10.40 -5.55 -4.71
C ILE A 114 9.22 -5.85 -5.64
N TRP A 115 8.75 -4.85 -6.38
CA TRP A 115 7.78 -5.01 -7.47
C TRP A 115 8.31 -5.75 -8.69
N LEU A 116 9.63 -5.94 -8.79
CA LEU A 116 10.26 -6.79 -9.80
C LEU A 116 10.32 -8.26 -9.37
N ASN A 117 10.01 -8.57 -8.11
CA ASN A 117 10.00 -9.93 -7.59
C ASN A 117 8.58 -10.52 -7.67
N ILE A 118 8.36 -11.43 -8.61
CA ILE A 118 7.06 -12.08 -8.85
C ILE A 118 6.50 -12.73 -7.58
N ASN A 119 7.33 -13.46 -6.83
CA ASN A 119 6.91 -14.14 -5.60
C ASN A 119 6.49 -13.13 -4.52
N ALA A 120 7.22 -12.02 -4.38
CA ALA A 120 6.86 -10.96 -3.45
C ALA A 120 5.53 -10.32 -3.83
N ILE A 121 5.32 -10.08 -5.13
CA ILE A 121 4.09 -9.49 -5.64
C ILE A 121 2.88 -10.43 -5.52
N GLN A 122 3.01 -11.73 -5.76
CA GLN A 122 1.91 -12.69 -5.55
C GLN A 122 1.50 -12.78 -4.07
N LYS A 123 2.48 -12.79 -3.15
CA LYS A 123 2.22 -12.74 -1.70
C LYS A 123 1.52 -11.44 -1.30
N PHE A 124 1.99 -10.31 -1.81
CA PHE A 124 1.34 -9.02 -1.60
C PHE A 124 -0.09 -9.00 -2.14
N SER A 125 -0.32 -9.44 -3.38
CA SER A 125 -1.65 -9.46 -4.00
C SER A 125 -2.64 -10.32 -3.22
N THR A 126 -2.19 -11.42 -2.63
CA THR A 126 -3.01 -12.26 -1.74
C THR A 126 -3.38 -11.51 -0.46
N ARG A 127 -2.40 -10.87 0.20
CA ARG A 127 -2.64 -10.04 1.41
C ARG A 127 -3.56 -8.87 1.12
N LEU A 128 -3.35 -8.18 0.00
CA LEU A 128 -4.19 -7.09 -0.49
C LEU A 128 -5.63 -7.57 -0.68
N THR A 129 -5.83 -8.69 -1.39
CA THR A 129 -7.16 -9.27 -1.63
C THR A 129 -7.88 -9.58 -0.33
N ASN A 130 -7.21 -10.22 0.64
CA ASN A 130 -7.80 -10.48 1.94
C ASN A 130 -8.18 -9.19 2.69
N LYS A 131 -7.33 -8.15 2.59
CA LYS A 131 -7.60 -6.85 3.21
C LYS A 131 -8.79 -6.14 2.57
N LEU A 132 -8.92 -6.22 1.24
CA LEU A 132 -10.06 -5.68 0.48
C LEU A 132 -11.36 -6.37 0.86
N ILE A 133 -11.35 -7.70 0.95
CA ILE A 133 -12.51 -8.49 1.37
C ILE A 133 -12.96 -8.11 2.79
N ALA A 134 -12.02 -7.81 3.68
CA ALA A 134 -12.33 -7.42 5.05
C ALA A 134 -13.01 -6.04 5.16
N ILE A 135 -12.73 -5.11 4.24
CA ILE A 135 -13.32 -3.76 4.23
C ILE A 135 -14.50 -3.61 3.25
N ASP A 136 -14.62 -4.53 2.28
CA ASP A 136 -15.61 -4.50 1.20
C ASP A 136 -15.97 -5.94 0.80
N ILE A 137 -16.77 -6.59 1.65
CA ILE A 137 -17.14 -8.02 1.54
C ILE A 137 -18.05 -8.31 0.34
N ASP A 138 -18.80 -7.31 -0.14
CA ASP A 138 -19.75 -7.47 -1.22
C ASP A 138 -19.05 -7.72 -2.55
N ASN A 139 -17.89 -7.10 -2.76
CA ASN A 139 -17.06 -7.28 -3.95
C ASN A 139 -16.06 -8.44 -3.85
N ARG A 140 -16.16 -9.29 -2.81
CA ARG A 140 -15.18 -10.38 -2.56
C ARG A 140 -14.92 -11.28 -3.76
N LEU A 141 -15.97 -11.61 -4.53
CA LEU A 141 -15.86 -12.51 -5.67
C LEU A 141 -15.06 -11.86 -6.81
N ILE A 142 -15.21 -10.54 -6.99
CA ILE A 142 -14.47 -9.77 -7.99
C ILE A 142 -12.99 -9.74 -7.60
N TYR A 143 -12.67 -9.43 -6.33
CA TYR A 143 -11.29 -9.42 -5.85
C TYR A 143 -10.60 -10.78 -5.99
N GLN A 144 -11.28 -11.88 -5.63
CA GLN A 144 -10.75 -13.24 -5.77
C GLN A 144 -10.57 -13.65 -7.24
N SER A 145 -11.50 -13.27 -8.11
CA SER A 145 -11.40 -13.52 -9.55
C SER A 145 -10.19 -12.77 -10.14
N ASN A 146 -10.06 -11.48 -9.84
CA ASN A 146 -8.95 -10.65 -10.30
C ASN A 146 -7.59 -11.16 -9.79
N LEU A 147 -7.49 -11.60 -8.53
CA LEU A 147 -6.28 -12.23 -7.99
C LEU A 147 -5.92 -13.50 -8.77
N SER A 148 -6.91 -14.33 -9.11
CA SER A 148 -6.70 -15.58 -9.84
C SER A 148 -6.22 -15.32 -11.28
N VAL A 149 -6.70 -14.27 -11.92
CA VAL A 149 -6.21 -13.82 -13.24
C VAL A 149 -4.81 -13.25 -13.12
N PHE A 150 -4.57 -12.39 -12.12
CA PHE A 150 -3.28 -11.76 -11.89
C PHE A 150 -2.15 -12.77 -11.67
N ASN A 151 -2.38 -13.83 -10.89
CA ASN A 151 -1.36 -14.84 -10.59
C ASN A 151 -1.07 -15.83 -11.74
N LYS A 152 -1.85 -15.81 -12.83
CA LYS A 152 -1.63 -16.66 -14.02
C LYS A 152 -0.70 -16.02 -15.05
N ASN A 153 -0.48 -14.71 -14.94
CA ASN A 153 0.40 -13.92 -15.79
C ASN A 153 1.75 -13.71 -15.11
#